data_AF-A0A967HRU9-F1
#
_entry.id   AF-A0A967HRU9-F1
#
_cell.length_a   1.000
_cell.length_b   1.000
_cell.length_c   1.000
_cell.angle_alpha   90.00
_cell.angle_beta   90.00
_cell.angle_gamma   90.00
#
_symmetry.space_group_name_H-M   'P 1'
#
loop_
_entity.id
_entity.type
_entity.pdbx_description
1 polymer ?
#
loop_
_entity_poly.entity_id
_entity_poly.type
_entity_poly.pdbx_seq_one_letter_code
_entity_poly.pdbx_strand_id
1 'polypeptide(L)'
;TGAAIVAFPLAVTWFNDTAAYFYGIYLGKRKLIPAVSPGKTWEGTVAGLAAGVVAGALWAAFVLDAWRNVPLDPWLGALGGL
;
A
#
# COMPACT_ATOMS: atom_id res chain seq x y z
N THR A 1 5.43 1.96 17.23
CA THR A 1 5.26 0.68 16.50
C THR A 1 3.86 0.48 15.93
N GLY A 2 2.78 0.65 16.71
CA GLY A 2 1.41 0.36 16.24
C GLY A 2 0.94 1.17 15.01
N ALA A 3 1.16 2.49 15.00
CA ALA A 3 0.71 3.35 13.90
C ALA A 3 1.29 2.96 12.53
N ALA A 4 2.59 2.62 12.46
CA ALA A 4 3.23 2.20 11.21
C ALA A 4 2.69 0.84 10.69
N ILE A 5 2.25 -0.03 11.59
CA ILE A 5 1.62 -1.32 11.22
C ILE A 5 0.20 -1.08 10.73
N VAL A 6 -0.55 -0.16 11.35
CA VAL A 6 -1.91 0.20 10.91
C VAL A 6 -1.89 0.94 9.57
N ALA A 7 -0.89 1.80 9.35
CA ALA A 7 -0.73 2.54 8.10
C ALA A 7 -0.19 1.68 6.93
N PHE A 8 0.47 0.56 7.22
CA PHE A 8 1.01 -0.35 6.21
C PHE A 8 -0.02 -0.82 5.16
N PRO A 9 -1.16 -1.44 5.54
CA PRO A 9 -2.15 -1.88 4.55
C PRO A 9 -2.73 -0.71 3.75
N LEU A 10 -2.88 0.48 4.35
CA LEU A 10 -3.36 1.67 3.64
C LEU A 10 -2.40 2.09 2.54
N ALA A 11 -1.10 2.15 2.84
CA ALA A 11 -0.10 2.46 1.83
C ALA A 11 -0.14 1.44 0.69
N VAL A 12 -0.12 0.15 1.02
CA VAL A 12 -0.12 -0.93 0.02
C VAL A 12 -1.37 -0.90 -0.86
N THR A 13 -2.56 -0.73 -0.29
CA THR A 13 -3.80 -0.71 -1.06
C THR A 13 -3.91 0.53 -1.93
N TRP A 14 -3.49 1.71 -1.45
CA TRP A 14 -3.49 2.92 -2.25
C TRP A 14 -2.58 2.82 -3.48
N PHE A 15 -1.36 2.29 -3.31
CA PHE A 15 -0.45 2.07 -4.44
C PHE A 15 -1.01 1.01 -5.41
N ASN A 16 -1.56 -0.09 -4.89
CA ASN A 16 -2.23 -1.11 -5.69
C ASN A 16 -3.37 -0.51 -6.53
N ASP A 17 -4.29 0.23 -5.92
CA ASP A 17 -5.47 0.75 -6.58
C ASP A 17 -5.10 1.81 -7.63
N THR A 18 -4.14 2.67 -7.30
CA THR A 18 -3.60 3.68 -8.22
C THR A 18 -3.01 3.02 -9.46
N ALA A 19 -2.13 2.02 -9.28
CA ALA A 19 -1.51 1.32 -10.40
C ALA A 19 -2.56 0.50 -11.18
N ALA A 20 -3.45 -0.22 -10.51
CA ALA A 20 -4.49 -1.00 -11.16
C ALA A 20 -5.43 -0.12 -12.00
N TYR A 21 -5.73 1.08 -11.52
CA TYR A 21 -6.51 2.06 -12.26
C TYR A 21 -5.78 2.55 -13.50
N PHE A 22 -4.59 3.14 -13.36
CA PHE A 22 -3.87 3.72 -14.49
C PHE A 22 -3.47 2.68 -15.54
N TYR A 23 -2.88 1.56 -15.12
CA TYR A 23 -2.54 0.50 -16.07
C TYR A 23 -3.79 -0.18 -16.63
N GLY A 24 -4.87 -0.24 -15.86
CA GLY A 24 -6.15 -0.76 -16.31
C GLY A 24 -6.78 0.08 -17.42
N ILE A 25 -6.67 1.41 -17.37
CA ILE A 25 -7.20 2.29 -18.41
C ILE A 25 -6.28 2.38 -19.64
N TYR A 26 -4.95 2.39 -19.46
CA TYR A 26 -4.01 2.60 -20.58
C TYR A 26 -3.65 1.32 -21.31
N LEU A 27 -3.50 0.20 -20.60
CA LEU A 27 -3.02 -1.07 -21.15
C LEU A 27 -4.04 -2.21 -21.06
N GLY A 28 -5.20 -1.96 -20.44
CA GLY A 28 -6.21 -2.98 -20.18
C GLY A 28 -6.87 -3.50 -21.45
N LYS A 29 -6.50 -4.70 -21.89
CA LYS A 29 -7.08 -5.38 -23.07
C LYS A 29 -8.01 -6.51 -22.63
N ARG A 30 -7.61 -7.27 -21.61
CA ARG A 30 -8.37 -8.44 -21.14
C ARG A 30 -9.17 -8.06 -19.90
N LYS A 31 -10.50 -8.06 -20.04
CA LYS A 31 -11.39 -7.83 -18.91
C LYS A 31 -11.28 -8.97 -17.90
N LEU A 32 -11.24 -8.63 -16.61
CA LEU A 32 -11.12 -9.61 -15.53
C LEU A 32 -12.46 -10.28 -15.26
N ILE A 33 -13.46 -9.49 -14.87
CA ILE A 33 -14.83 -9.94 -14.58
C ILE A 33 -15.79 -8.91 -15.21
N PRO A 34 -16.19 -9.10 -16.48
CA PRO A 34 -17.09 -8.18 -17.17
C PRO A 34 -18.47 -8.08 -16.50
N ALA A 35 -18.95 -9.18 -15.90
CA ALA A 35 -20.29 -9.27 -15.33
C ALA A 35 -20.48 -8.46 -14.04
N VAL A 36 -19.42 -8.28 -13.23
CA VAL A 36 -19.48 -7.52 -11.96
C VAL A 36 -18.81 -6.15 -12.09
N SER A 37 -17.73 -6.05 -12.87
CA SER A 37 -16.98 -4.80 -13.02
C SER A 37 -16.38 -4.68 -14.42
N PRO A 38 -17.08 -4.01 -15.36
CA PRO A 38 -16.63 -3.83 -16.75
C PRO A 38 -15.30 -3.07 -16.87
N GLY A 39 -14.95 -2.28 -15.85
CA GLY A 39 -13.72 -1.50 -15.79
C GLY A 39 -12.47 -2.30 -15.41
N LYS A 40 -12.61 -3.45 -14.72
CA LYS A 40 -11.45 -4.23 -14.25
C LYS A 40 -10.82 -5.04 -15.38
N THR A 41 -9.50 -4.97 -15.47
CA THR A 41 -8.70 -5.69 -16.45
C THR A 41 -7.62 -6.53 -15.77
N TRP A 42 -7.23 -7.64 -16.41
CA TRP A 42 -6.16 -8.51 -15.93
C TRP A 42 -4.82 -7.77 -15.89
N GLU A 43 -4.56 -6.93 -16.89
CA GLU A 43 -3.33 -6.12 -16.96
C GLU A 43 -3.28 -5.12 -15.79
N GLY A 44 -4.40 -4.46 -15.48
CA GLY A 44 -4.51 -3.59 -14.31
C GLY A 44 -4.30 -4.36 -13.01
N THR A 45 -4.88 -5.55 -12.85
CA THR A 45 -4.69 -6.38 -11.65
C THR A 45 -3.24 -6.80 -11.45
N VAL A 46 -2.54 -7.22 -12.51
CA VAL A 46 -1.12 -7.59 -12.42
C VAL A 46 -0.26 -6.38 -12.07
N ALA A 47 -0.54 -5.22 -12.68
CA ALA A 47 0.17 -3.98 -12.36
C ALA A 47 -0.08 -3.52 -10.91
N GLY A 48 -1.32 -3.61 -10.43
CA GLY A 48 -1.69 -3.33 -9.04
C GLY A 48 -0.95 -4.24 -8.06
N LEU A 49 -0.94 -5.55 -8.32
CA LEU A 49 -0.21 -6.52 -7.50
C LEU A 49 1.28 -6.20 -7.43
N ALA A 50 1.91 -5.93 -8.59
CA ALA A 50 3.33 -5.58 -8.64
C ALA A 50 3.62 -4.30 -7.85
N ALA A 51 2.79 -3.25 -8.03
CA ALA A 51 2.93 -1.99 -7.30
C ALA A 51 2.73 -2.17 -5.79
N GLY A 52 1.75 -2.97 -5.37
CA GLY A 52 1.50 -3.28 -3.96
C GLY A 52 2.67 -4.03 -3.30
N VAL A 53 3.26 -5.01 -3.99
CA VAL A 53 4.45 -5.72 -3.51
C VAL A 53 5.63 -4.76 -3.35
N VAL A 54 5.90 -3.91 -4.34
CA VAL A 54 6.98 -2.92 -4.29
C VAL A 54 6.73 -1.92 -3.17
N ALA A 55 5.52 -1.37 -3.05
CA ALA A 55 5.15 -0.45 -1.98
C ALA A 55 5.34 -1.08 -0.59
N GLY A 56 4.92 -2.34 -0.43
CA GLY A 56 5.09 -3.06 0.82
C GLY A 56 6.55 -3.31 1.18
N ALA A 57 7.38 -3.68 0.20
CA ALA A 57 8.83 -3.85 0.39
C ALA A 57 9.51 -2.53 0.78
N LEU A 58 9.19 -1.43 0.09
CA LEU A 58 9.70 -0.10 0.41
C LEU A 58 9.25 0.38 1.80
N TRP A 59 7.99 0.13 2.17
CA TRP A 59 7.50 0.45 3.51
C TRP A 59 8.26 -0.31 4.58
N ALA A 60 8.49 -1.61 4.39
CA ALA A 60 9.26 -2.42 5.33
C ALA A 60 10.70 -1.91 5.47
N ALA A 61 11.35 -1.58 4.35
CA ALA A 61 12.74 -1.14 4.32
C ALA A 61 12.95 0.26 4.94
N PHE A 62 12.04 1.20 4.69
CA PHE A 62 12.26 2.61 5.04
C PHE A 62 11.39 3.12 6.19
N VAL A 63 10.16 2.64 6.30
CA VAL A 63 9.21 3.14 7.30
C VAL A 63 9.23 2.26 8.53
N LEU A 64 9.08 0.95 8.37
CA LEU A 64 9.03 0.03 9.49
C LEU A 64 10.37 -0.04 10.23
N ASP A 65 11.48 -0.04 9.51
CA ASP A 65 12.82 0.00 10.10
C ASP A 65 13.11 1.34 10.80
N ALA A 66 12.82 2.47 10.15
CA ALA A 66 12.98 3.78 10.78
C ALA A 66 12.13 3.90 12.05
N TRP A 67 10.85 3.49 12.01
CA TRP A 67 9.95 3.51 13.18
C TRP A 67 10.35 2.54 14.29
N ARG A 68 11.04 1.44 13.97
CA ARG A 68 11.63 0.55 14.99
C ARG A 68 12.80 1.20 15.71
N ASN A 69 13.58 1.99 14.97
CA ASN A 69 14.81 2.62 15.45
C ASN A 69 14.58 4.04 16.01
N VAL A 70 13.34 4.54 16.03
CA VAL A 70 13.02 5.76 16.77
C VAL A 70 13.26 5.47 18.25
N PRO A 71 14.18 6.20 18.92
CA PRO A 71 14.31 6.13 20.36
C PRO A 71 12.98 6.62 20.93
N LEU A 72 12.16 5.68 21.40
CA LEU A 72 11.01 6.01 22.23
C LEU A 72 11.62 6.49 23.55
N ASP A 73 11.90 7.79 23.66
CA ASP A 73 12.17 8.33 24.97
C ASP A 73 10.89 8.07 25.80
N PRO A 74 11.02 7.40 26.96
CA PRO A 74 9.85 7.02 27.75
C PRO A 74 8.99 8.22 28.16
N TRP A 75 9.55 9.43 28.10
CA TRP A 75 8.92 10.68 28.53
C TRP A 75 7.97 11.27 27.48
N LEU A 76 8.27 11.25 26.17
CA LEU A 76 7.35 11.66 25.10
C LEU A 76 6.15 10.72 24.99
N GLY A 77 6.34 9.42 25.26
CA GLY A 77 5.23 8.46 25.35
C GLY A 77 4.33 8.71 26.57
N ALA A 78 4.90 9.12 27.69
CA ALA A 78 4.17 9.44 28.92
C ALA A 78 3.47 10.81 28.86
N LEU A 79 4.06 11.79 28.18
CA LEU A 79 3.52 13.15 28.06
C LEU A 79 2.56 13.32 26.87
N GLY A 80 2.69 12.52 25.80
CA GLY A 80 1.76 12.52 24.67
C GLY A 80 0.48 11.69 24.88
N GLY A 81 0.37 11.03 26.05
CA GLY A 81 -0.82 10.30 26.49
C GLY A 81 -1.73 11.07 27.47
N LEU A 82 -1.44 12.35 27.72
CA LEU A 82 -2.30 13.32 28.41
C LEU A 82 -2.80 14.36 27.42
#